data_AF-A0A0K3CH68-F1
#
_entry.id   AF-A0A0K3CH68-F1
#
_cell.length_a   1.000
_cell.length_b   1.000
_cell.length_c   1.000
_cell.angle_alpha   90.00
_cell.angle_beta   90.00
_cell.angle_gamma   90.00
#
_symmetry.space_group_name_H-M   'P 1'
#
loop_
_entity.id
_entity.type
_entity.pdbx_description
1 polymer ?
#
loop_
_entity_poly.entity_id
_entity_poly.type
_entity_poly.pdbx_seq_one_letter_code
_entity_poly.pdbx_strand_id
1 'polypeptide(L)'
;MSARQPEAVGLTTFSESDLEANELEGVEEELAAVEEELAWQRKPKRRRWDWRTGVLGVTAGCLLGYLATRSAGSFGMTASSKEAVLVEEDTLAGNITGPAVRLHYRHDDKTNQGDPILQPTCPVSVIYTEDETAADVLVLNVDSHAGLEDEEFERLRKERPWQKFAAWAVESAPNRPFLERHFNKLREGKRNETYDFEVTYRLNSTVPATYSYSYFNYSNSPLPVDQKRDDKIAAAFITNCQPKNARSLVLDELVSLLPGKIDSFGSCHNNADIDSTLHELGIYDDVGTHTKWNEKITLISRYRFTVAFENSNDLDYATEKYFQALERGSVPLVYGPPEAAARFFPSPTAAIDLADYLPSNYTSQSTIDSEEPKELSPEAKAGIKRLADRLEYLSSEEGREEYEDMLAWKKDTAWLEDERNPLGKVVRQANSPYPQDCRLAGAYLGEAWARNSWVPP
;
A
#
# COMPACT_ATOMS: atom_id res chain seq x y z
N MET A 1 -11.93 43.09 -54.42
CA MET A 1 -10.55 43.12 -53.90
C MET A 1 -10.47 44.14 -52.78
N SER A 2 -10.50 43.67 -51.53
CA SER A 2 -9.92 44.38 -50.38
C SER A 2 -9.84 43.36 -49.25
N ALA A 3 -8.62 43.02 -48.86
CA ALA A 3 -8.28 42.07 -47.83
C ALA A 3 -8.38 42.74 -46.45
N ARG A 4 -8.86 41.99 -45.44
CA ARG A 4 -8.63 42.29 -44.03
C ARG A 4 -7.92 41.10 -43.39
N GLN A 5 -6.85 41.41 -42.67
CA GLN A 5 -5.96 40.51 -41.93
C GLN A 5 -6.68 39.85 -40.74
N PRO A 6 -6.26 38.65 -40.30
CA PRO A 6 -6.65 38.09 -39.01
C PRO A 6 -5.71 38.54 -37.88
N GLU A 7 -6.29 38.71 -36.69
CA GLU A 7 -5.62 39.05 -35.42
C GLU A 7 -4.75 37.89 -34.90
N ALA A 8 -3.63 38.26 -34.27
CA ALA A 8 -2.66 37.34 -33.68
C ALA A 8 -3.14 36.84 -32.31
N VAL A 9 -3.21 35.52 -32.13
CA VAL A 9 -3.34 34.87 -30.83
C VAL A 9 -1.93 34.70 -30.25
N GLY A 10 -1.70 35.24 -29.06
CA GLY A 10 -0.43 35.13 -28.35
C GLY A 10 -0.16 33.69 -27.92
N LEU A 11 0.97 33.15 -28.36
CA LEU A 11 1.56 31.91 -27.85
C LEU A 11 2.21 32.21 -26.49
N THR A 12 1.64 31.67 -25.41
CA THR A 12 2.35 31.51 -24.14
C THR A 12 3.31 30.34 -24.28
N THR A 13 4.60 30.62 -24.31
CA THR A 13 5.67 29.63 -24.21
C THR A 13 5.75 29.15 -22.77
N PHE A 14 5.37 27.90 -22.51
CA PHE A 14 5.73 27.21 -21.27
C PHE A 14 7.22 26.86 -21.31
N SER A 15 7.94 27.14 -20.23
CA SER A 15 9.37 26.87 -20.13
C SER A 15 9.60 25.44 -19.60
N GLU A 16 10.63 24.75 -20.08
CA GLU A 16 11.01 23.39 -19.61
C GLU A 16 11.25 23.32 -18.09
N SER A 17 11.56 24.45 -17.44
CA SER A 17 11.72 24.53 -15.98
C SER A 17 10.40 24.42 -15.19
N ASP A 18 9.25 24.70 -15.80
CA ASP A 18 7.93 24.59 -15.15
C ASP A 18 7.40 23.14 -15.15
N LEU A 19 7.93 22.30 -16.06
CA LEU A 19 7.59 20.87 -16.13
C LEU A 19 8.41 20.05 -15.12
N GLU A 20 9.70 20.33 -14.96
CA GLU A 20 10.56 19.66 -13.97
C GLU A 20 10.16 19.98 -12.52
N ALA A 21 9.65 21.19 -12.25
CA ALA A 21 9.18 21.57 -10.92
C ALA A 21 7.89 20.83 -10.49
N ASN A 22 6.96 20.62 -11.43
CA ASN A 22 5.73 19.85 -11.16
C ASN A 22 6.00 18.34 -11.04
N GLU A 23 6.99 17.80 -11.75
CA GLU A 23 7.41 16.40 -11.60
C GLU A 23 8.08 16.15 -10.23
N LEU A 24 8.88 17.10 -9.72
CA LEU A 24 9.52 16.98 -8.41
C LEU A 24 8.52 17.12 -7.25
N GLU A 25 7.54 18.04 -7.35
CA GLU A 25 6.53 18.24 -6.31
C GLU A 25 5.57 17.03 -6.21
N GLY A 26 5.22 16.41 -7.34
CA GLY A 26 4.42 15.18 -7.38
C GLY A 26 5.14 13.96 -6.81
N VAL A 27 6.45 13.84 -7.00
CA VAL A 27 7.28 12.76 -6.45
C VAL A 27 7.51 12.94 -4.95
N GLU A 28 7.66 14.17 -4.46
CA GLU A 28 7.76 14.46 -3.02
C GLU A 28 6.45 14.17 -2.28
N GLU A 29 5.29 14.45 -2.89
CA GLU A 29 3.98 14.15 -2.29
C GLU A 29 3.68 12.63 -2.28
N GLU A 30 4.12 11.91 -3.31
CA GLU A 30 4.02 10.44 -3.39
C GLU A 30 4.98 9.76 -2.40
N LEU A 31 6.21 10.26 -2.24
CA LEU A 31 7.15 9.81 -1.21
C LEU A 31 6.64 10.13 0.20
N ALA A 32 6.03 11.30 0.43
CA ALA A 32 5.45 11.65 1.72
C ALA A 32 4.25 10.76 2.07
N ALA A 33 3.40 10.43 1.09
CA ALA A 33 2.28 9.51 1.28
C ALA A 33 2.76 8.09 1.58
N VAL A 34 3.79 7.61 0.86
CA VAL A 34 4.43 6.31 1.11
C VAL A 34 5.16 6.30 2.47
N GLU A 35 5.85 7.38 2.85
CA GLU A 35 6.51 7.49 4.16
C GLU A 35 5.51 7.56 5.33
N GLU A 36 4.38 8.24 5.15
CA GLU A 36 3.29 8.27 6.12
C GLU A 36 2.62 6.89 6.24
N GLU A 37 2.36 6.19 5.13
CA GLU A 37 1.88 4.80 5.11
C GLU A 37 2.86 3.81 5.78
N LEU A 38 4.17 3.97 5.55
CA LEU A 38 5.24 3.19 6.20
C LEU A 38 5.40 3.54 7.69
N ALA A 39 5.01 4.75 8.12
CA ALA A 39 5.08 5.15 9.52
C ALA A 39 4.02 4.44 10.39
N TRP A 40 2.85 4.12 9.82
CA TRP A 40 1.74 3.46 10.52
C TRP A 40 1.87 1.94 10.64
N GLN A 41 2.69 1.28 9.83
CA GLN A 41 3.02 -0.15 10.00
C GLN A 41 3.87 -0.42 11.26
N ARG A 42 4.35 0.62 11.95
CA ARG A 42 5.12 0.50 13.18
C ARG A 42 4.18 0.35 14.37
N LYS A 43 4.28 -0.78 15.09
CA LYS A 43 3.64 -0.95 16.41
C LYS A 43 3.93 0.28 17.31
N PRO A 44 2.99 0.72 18.15
CA PRO A 44 3.23 1.84 19.05
C PRO A 44 4.47 1.55 19.90
N LYS A 45 5.45 2.47 19.86
CA LYS A 45 6.63 2.42 20.74
C LYS A 45 6.14 2.27 22.17
N ARG A 46 6.54 1.19 22.85
CA ARG A 46 6.36 1.09 24.31
C ARG A 46 6.97 2.35 24.92
N ARG A 47 6.15 3.16 25.59
CA ARG A 47 6.61 4.30 26.37
C ARG A 47 7.70 3.81 27.33
N ARG A 48 8.93 4.27 27.12
CA ARG A 48 10.00 4.15 28.12
C ARG A 48 9.50 4.92 29.35
N TRP A 49 9.31 4.21 30.45
CA TRP A 49 9.01 4.80 31.75
C TRP A 49 10.20 5.69 32.14
N ASP A 50 10.03 7.00 32.05
CA ASP A 50 10.98 7.98 32.54
C ASP A 50 10.70 8.22 34.03
N TRP A 51 11.63 7.81 34.88
CA TRP A 51 11.57 7.94 36.34
C TRP A 51 11.93 9.37 36.83
N ARG A 52 12.05 10.35 35.94
CA ARG A 52 12.51 11.71 36.27
C ARG A 52 11.42 12.78 36.36
N THR A 53 10.14 12.44 36.28
CA THR A 53 9.03 13.36 36.54
C THR A 53 8.31 13.02 37.85
N GLY A 54 9.06 13.06 38.94
CA GLY A 54 8.52 13.03 40.28
C GLY A 54 9.42 13.84 41.20
N VAL A 55 9.02 15.10 41.44
CA VAL A 55 9.27 15.97 42.61
C VAL A 55 9.41 17.41 42.14
N LEU A 56 8.26 18.06 41.90
CA LEU A 56 8.12 19.48 42.20
C LEU A 56 7.40 19.53 43.55
N GLY A 57 8.19 19.78 44.59
CA GLY A 57 7.70 19.89 45.95
C GLY A 57 8.67 20.71 46.79
N VAL A 58 8.34 22.00 46.89
CA VAL A 58 8.75 22.94 47.96
C VAL A 58 10.14 23.57 47.84
N THR A 59 10.13 24.80 47.35
CA THR A 59 11.09 25.87 47.66
C THR A 59 11.15 26.15 49.17
N ALA A 60 12.32 26.04 49.80
CA ALA A 60 12.78 26.87 50.92
C ALA A 60 14.14 26.37 51.44
N GLY A 61 15.12 27.28 51.60
CA GLY A 61 16.29 27.03 52.44
C GLY A 61 17.62 27.54 51.90
N CYS A 62 17.85 28.85 51.99
CA CYS A 62 19.17 29.47 51.87
C CYS A 62 20.17 28.91 52.91
N LEU A 63 21.47 29.05 52.57
CA LEU A 63 22.64 29.20 53.47
C LEU A 63 23.04 28.00 54.35
N LEU A 64 24.23 27.42 54.09
CA LEU A 64 25.36 27.35 55.06
C LEU A 64 26.54 26.47 54.57
N GLY A 65 27.76 27.03 54.67
CA GLY A 65 29.07 26.36 54.82
C GLY A 65 29.73 25.86 53.52
N TYR A 66 30.72 26.50 52.89
CA TYR A 66 32.02 27.03 53.35
C TYR A 66 32.91 26.02 54.08
N LEU A 67 33.95 25.58 53.35
CA LEU A 67 35.30 25.08 53.73
C LEU A 67 35.67 23.59 53.55
N ALA A 68 36.89 23.46 53.00
CA ALA A 68 37.85 22.35 52.99
C ALA A 68 37.59 21.23 51.95
N THR A 69 38.53 20.84 51.06
CA THR A 69 39.98 21.06 50.99
C THR A 69 40.52 20.82 49.58
N ARG A 70 41.63 21.52 49.30
CA ARG A 70 42.54 21.41 48.16
C ARG A 70 43.04 19.99 47.88
N SER A 71 43.21 19.66 46.60
CA SER A 71 44.55 19.32 46.06
C SER A 71 44.54 19.49 44.54
N ALA A 72 45.56 20.22 44.07
CA ALA A 72 45.79 20.52 42.67
C ALA A 72 46.54 19.38 41.99
N GLY A 73 46.16 19.09 40.75
CA GLY A 73 46.91 18.28 39.81
C GLY A 73 46.47 18.68 38.40
N SER A 74 47.18 19.64 37.80
CA SER A 74 47.08 19.94 36.37
C SER A 74 47.75 18.83 35.58
N PHE A 75 47.12 18.34 34.51
CA PHE A 75 47.70 18.21 33.16
C PHE A 75 46.74 17.46 32.23
N GLY A 76 46.59 17.95 31.00
CA GLY A 76 46.16 17.16 29.84
C GLY A 76 44.80 17.51 29.24
N MET A 77 44.78 18.50 28.35
CA MET A 77 43.77 18.54 27.28
C MET A 77 44.08 17.44 26.27
N THR A 78 43.17 16.49 26.10
CA THR A 78 43.08 15.68 24.87
C THR A 78 41.61 15.58 24.47
N ALA A 79 41.37 15.89 23.20
CA ALA A 79 40.07 15.79 22.55
C ALA A 79 39.60 14.33 22.53
N SER A 80 38.40 14.07 23.05
CA SER A 80 37.77 12.76 22.96
C SER A 80 37.10 12.64 21.60
N SER A 81 37.71 11.87 20.71
CA SER A 81 37.03 11.22 19.59
C SER A 81 35.85 10.43 20.14
N LYS A 82 34.67 10.60 19.56
CA LYS A 82 33.56 9.66 19.74
C LYS A 82 33.89 8.42 18.93
N GLU A 83 34.43 7.41 19.59
CA GLU A 83 34.50 6.05 19.04
C GLU A 83 33.08 5.56 18.75
N ALA A 84 32.91 5.03 17.55
CA ALA A 84 31.76 4.22 17.19
C ALA A 84 31.69 3.03 18.15
N VAL A 85 30.59 2.93 18.88
CA VAL A 85 30.30 1.75 19.69
C VAL A 85 29.95 0.63 18.72
N LEU A 86 30.94 -0.19 18.38
CA LEU A 86 30.71 -1.54 17.90
C LEU A 86 29.95 -2.26 19.01
N VAL A 87 28.68 -2.57 18.75
CA VAL A 87 27.92 -3.47 19.61
C VAL A 87 28.54 -4.85 19.42
N GLU A 88 29.28 -5.32 20.44
CA GLU A 88 29.80 -6.69 20.46
C GLU A 88 28.65 -7.69 20.34
N GLU A 89 28.81 -8.67 19.44
CA GLU A 89 27.90 -9.82 19.19
C GLU A 89 27.52 -10.59 20.48
N ASP A 90 28.27 -10.42 21.57
CA ASP A 90 28.16 -11.17 22.82
C ASP A 90 26.87 -10.89 23.62
N THR A 91 26.18 -9.77 23.37
CA THR A 91 24.89 -9.47 24.03
C THR A 91 23.69 -10.14 23.36
N LEU A 92 23.83 -10.61 22.12
CA LEU A 92 22.82 -11.36 21.36
C LEU A 92 23.00 -12.88 21.46
N ALA A 93 24.22 -13.33 21.74
CA ALA A 93 24.59 -14.75 21.84
C ALA A 93 23.78 -15.54 22.89
N GLY A 94 23.25 -14.88 23.93
CA GLY A 94 22.45 -15.53 24.98
C GLY A 94 21.00 -15.86 24.59
N ASN A 95 20.44 -15.20 23.58
CA ASN A 95 19.02 -15.34 23.17
C ASN A 95 18.82 -15.93 21.77
N ILE A 96 19.89 -16.19 21.03
CA ILE A 96 19.82 -16.84 19.71
C ILE A 96 20.00 -18.34 19.89
N THR A 97 18.90 -19.07 19.85
CA THR A 97 18.91 -20.55 19.75
C THR A 97 18.65 -20.97 18.31
N GLY A 98 19.71 -21.43 17.61
CA GLY A 98 19.67 -21.87 16.21
C GLY A 98 20.36 -20.91 15.23
N PRO A 99 20.40 -21.21 13.92
CA PRO A 99 20.96 -20.31 12.92
C PRO A 99 20.09 -19.05 12.79
N ALA A 100 20.72 -17.87 12.83
CA ALA A 100 20.07 -16.61 12.51
C ALA A 100 20.19 -16.32 11.02
N VAL A 101 19.16 -15.71 10.43
CA VAL A 101 19.16 -15.25 9.03
C VAL A 101 19.44 -13.76 9.02
N ARG A 102 20.48 -13.36 8.27
CA ARG A 102 20.86 -11.96 8.08
C ARG A 102 20.16 -11.38 6.86
N LEU A 103 19.40 -10.32 7.07
CA LEU A 103 18.76 -9.54 6.01
C LEU A 103 19.49 -8.21 5.85
N HIS A 104 19.65 -7.78 4.60
CA HIS A 104 20.07 -6.43 4.27
C HIS A 104 19.08 -5.84 3.26
N TYR A 105 18.53 -4.68 3.57
CA TYR A 105 17.68 -3.90 2.67
C TYR A 105 18.57 -2.90 1.94
N ARG A 106 18.73 -3.08 0.63
CA ARG A 106 19.59 -2.20 -0.17
C ARG A 106 19.01 -0.78 -0.17
N HIS A 107 19.86 0.20 0.13
CA HIS A 107 19.50 1.63 0.24
C HIS A 107 18.48 1.97 1.35
N ASP A 108 18.35 1.11 2.38
CA ASP A 108 17.52 1.38 3.55
C ASP A 108 18.29 1.15 4.86
N ASP A 109 19.19 2.09 5.16
CA ASP A 109 20.01 2.07 6.38
C ASP A 109 19.15 2.02 7.65
N LYS A 110 17.96 2.63 7.61
CA LYS A 110 17.05 2.68 8.74
C LYS A 110 16.53 1.30 9.11
N THR A 111 16.15 0.48 8.13
CA THR A 111 15.76 -0.91 8.37
C THR A 111 16.97 -1.75 8.76
N ASN A 112 18.13 -1.52 8.15
CA ASN A 112 19.37 -2.24 8.46
C ASN A 112 19.89 -2.00 9.89
N GLN A 113 19.60 -0.83 10.47
CA GLN A 113 19.89 -0.46 11.86
C GLN A 113 18.75 -0.83 12.83
N GLY A 114 17.73 -1.53 12.35
CA GLY A 114 16.56 -1.93 13.13
C GLY A 114 16.85 -3.00 14.19
N ASP A 115 15.95 -3.11 15.17
CA ASP A 115 16.03 -4.16 16.18
C ASP A 115 15.79 -5.55 15.55
N PRO A 116 16.58 -6.59 15.90
CA PRO A 116 16.39 -7.93 15.36
C PRO A 116 15.06 -8.56 15.79
N ILE A 117 14.54 -9.48 14.99
CA ILE A 117 13.36 -10.28 15.32
C ILE A 117 13.82 -11.60 15.93
N LEU A 118 13.78 -11.72 17.26
CA LEU A 118 14.26 -12.89 17.99
C LEU A 118 13.12 -13.84 18.38
N GLN A 119 13.48 -15.08 18.72
CA GLN A 119 12.57 -16.02 19.38
C GLN A 119 12.05 -15.44 20.71
N PRO A 120 10.79 -15.72 21.10
CA PRO A 120 9.81 -16.56 20.42
C PRO A 120 8.95 -15.82 19.38
N THR A 121 9.22 -14.54 19.09
CA THR A 121 8.42 -13.73 18.15
C THR A 121 8.46 -14.29 16.74
N CYS A 122 9.64 -14.76 16.33
CA CYS A 122 9.84 -15.55 15.12
C CYS A 122 10.44 -16.90 15.49
N PRO A 123 10.06 -18.03 14.85
CA PRO A 123 10.71 -19.33 15.07
C PRO A 123 12.20 -19.34 14.70
N VAL A 124 12.63 -18.38 13.86
CA VAL A 124 14.01 -18.19 13.42
C VAL A 124 14.44 -16.78 13.79
N SER A 125 15.66 -16.59 14.29
CA SER A 125 16.16 -15.24 14.57
C SER A 125 16.47 -14.51 13.26
N VAL A 126 15.91 -13.32 13.09
CA VAL A 126 16.20 -12.42 11.96
C VAL A 126 17.07 -11.28 12.46
N ILE A 127 18.22 -11.09 11.81
CA ILE A 127 19.17 -10.03 12.14
C ILE A 127 19.26 -9.10 10.94
N TYR A 128 19.13 -7.81 11.17
CA TYR A 128 19.40 -6.78 10.17
C TYR A 128 20.88 -6.43 10.19
N THR A 129 21.49 -6.26 9.01
CA THR A 129 22.91 -5.92 8.90
C THR A 129 23.12 -4.75 7.95
N GLU A 130 24.03 -3.84 8.31
CA GLU A 130 24.48 -2.75 7.45
C GLU A 130 25.50 -3.23 6.39
N ASP A 131 26.11 -4.41 6.58
CA ASP A 131 27.03 -5.01 5.62
C ASP A 131 26.26 -5.88 4.61
N GLU A 132 26.02 -5.32 3.42
CA GLU A 132 25.38 -6.03 2.31
C GLU A 132 26.06 -7.37 2.01
N THR A 133 27.38 -7.47 2.16
CA THR A 133 28.15 -8.67 1.79
C THR A 133 28.00 -9.81 2.80
N ALA A 134 27.63 -9.48 4.04
CA ALA A 134 27.39 -10.42 5.11
C ALA A 134 25.96 -10.98 5.12
N ALA A 135 25.04 -10.40 4.33
CA ALA A 135 23.64 -10.81 4.33
C ALA A 135 23.43 -12.17 3.64
N ASP A 136 22.57 -12.99 4.25
CA ASP A 136 22.10 -14.25 3.67
C ASP A 136 21.07 -13.96 2.56
N VAL A 137 20.21 -12.96 2.79
CA VAL A 137 19.24 -12.46 1.83
C VAL A 137 19.39 -10.95 1.66
N LEU A 138 19.64 -10.53 0.42
CA LEU A 138 19.58 -9.14 -0.01
C LEU A 138 18.15 -8.80 -0.46
N VAL A 139 17.50 -7.92 0.29
CA VAL A 139 16.15 -7.43 0.00
C VAL A 139 16.26 -6.14 -0.81
N LEU A 140 15.59 -6.14 -1.96
CA LEU A 140 15.67 -5.09 -2.97
C LEU A 140 14.29 -4.46 -3.11
N ASN A 141 14.15 -3.22 -2.61
CA ASN A 141 12.93 -2.45 -2.74
C ASN A 141 12.82 -1.93 -4.19
N VAL A 142 12.07 -2.66 -5.02
CA VAL A 142 11.92 -2.30 -6.44
C VAL A 142 10.99 -1.11 -6.64
N ASP A 143 10.19 -0.73 -5.63
CA ASP A 143 9.38 0.49 -5.66
C ASP A 143 10.25 1.74 -5.58
N SER A 144 11.36 1.66 -4.85
CA SER A 144 12.37 2.73 -4.78
C SER A 144 13.45 2.59 -5.87
N HIS A 145 13.18 1.85 -6.95
CA HIS A 145 14.10 1.60 -8.07
C HIS A 145 15.42 0.90 -7.66
N ALA A 146 15.48 0.27 -6.49
CA ALA A 146 16.66 -0.44 -5.99
C ALA A 146 16.78 -1.87 -6.55
N GLY A 147 16.26 -2.12 -7.75
CA GLY A 147 16.33 -3.43 -8.39
C GLY A 147 17.70 -3.72 -9.00
N LEU A 148 17.91 -4.98 -9.40
CA LEU A 148 19.14 -5.45 -10.03
C LEU A 148 18.98 -5.59 -11.54
N GLU A 149 19.98 -5.12 -12.28
CA GLU A 149 20.14 -5.42 -13.70
C GLU A 149 20.65 -6.85 -13.92
N ASP A 150 20.44 -7.40 -15.11
CA ASP A 150 20.79 -8.79 -15.45
C ASP A 150 22.29 -9.06 -15.28
N GLU A 151 23.14 -8.15 -15.76
CA GLU A 151 24.60 -8.25 -15.61
C GLU A 151 25.03 -8.21 -14.14
N GLU A 152 24.31 -7.43 -13.31
CA GLU A 152 24.59 -7.36 -11.88
C GLU A 152 24.18 -8.65 -11.15
N PHE A 153 23.02 -9.22 -11.49
CA PHE A 153 22.61 -10.53 -11.00
C PHE A 153 23.66 -11.60 -11.31
N GLU A 154 24.14 -11.67 -12.55
CA GLU A 154 25.18 -12.63 -12.96
C GLU A 154 26.47 -12.44 -12.19
N ARG A 155 26.93 -11.19 -12.06
CA ARG A 155 28.13 -10.84 -11.31
C ARG A 155 28.01 -11.21 -9.84
N LEU A 156 26.94 -10.78 -9.17
CA LEU A 156 26.73 -11.02 -7.74
C LEU A 156 26.57 -12.52 -7.45
N ARG A 157 25.89 -13.29 -8.30
CA ARG A 157 25.80 -14.75 -8.13
C ARG A 157 27.13 -15.47 -8.28
N LYS A 158 28.04 -14.94 -9.10
CA LYS A 158 29.40 -15.47 -9.26
C LYS A 158 30.28 -15.11 -8.07
N GLU A 159 30.21 -13.87 -7.60
CA GLU A 159 31.01 -13.37 -6.48
C GLU A 159 30.51 -13.91 -5.13
N ARG A 160 29.18 -14.04 -4.98
CA ARG A 160 28.48 -14.36 -3.73
C ARG A 160 27.42 -15.45 -3.94
N PRO A 161 27.80 -16.69 -4.34
CA PRO A 161 26.84 -17.76 -4.65
C PRO A 161 25.96 -18.22 -3.47
N TRP A 162 26.34 -17.86 -2.23
CA TRP A 162 25.56 -18.16 -1.03
C TRP A 162 24.41 -17.17 -0.79
N GLN A 163 24.52 -15.94 -1.31
CA GLN A 163 23.56 -14.87 -1.08
C GLN A 163 22.34 -15.04 -1.98
N LYS A 164 21.16 -14.80 -1.40
CA LYS A 164 19.87 -14.84 -2.10
C LYS A 164 19.29 -13.46 -2.29
N PHE A 165 18.43 -13.30 -3.29
CA PHE A 165 17.83 -12.00 -3.63
C PHE A 165 16.32 -12.05 -3.44
N ALA A 166 15.75 -11.09 -2.72
CA ALA A 166 14.32 -10.94 -2.55
C ALA A 166 13.85 -9.62 -3.18
N ALA A 167 12.85 -9.67 -4.06
CA ALA A 167 12.16 -8.47 -4.52
C ALA A 167 11.10 -8.07 -3.48
N TRP A 168 11.15 -6.84 -3.01
CA TRP A 168 10.09 -6.23 -2.18
C TRP A 168 9.39 -5.15 -3.01
N ALA A 169 8.07 -5.26 -3.16
CA ALA A 169 7.26 -4.34 -3.97
C ALA A 169 5.79 -4.38 -3.55
N VAL A 170 5.17 -3.23 -3.35
CA VAL A 170 3.72 -3.12 -3.17
C VAL A 170 3.05 -2.43 -4.35
N GLU A 171 3.78 -1.65 -5.15
CA GLU A 171 3.27 -1.08 -6.40
C GLU A 171 3.24 -2.11 -7.55
N SER A 172 2.32 -1.93 -8.50
CA SER A 172 2.10 -2.82 -9.64
C SER A 172 3.31 -2.96 -10.56
N ALA A 173 3.43 -4.12 -11.23
CA ALA A 173 4.58 -4.37 -12.10
C ALA A 173 4.63 -3.43 -13.33
N PRO A 174 3.50 -3.04 -13.96
CA PRO A 174 3.46 -2.02 -15.00
C PRO A 174 4.04 -0.66 -14.60
N ASN A 175 4.11 -0.35 -13.31
CA ASN A 175 4.73 0.89 -12.81
C ASN A 175 6.19 0.67 -12.34
N ARG A 176 6.66 -0.58 -12.26
CA ARG A 176 7.97 -0.96 -11.72
C ARG A 176 8.72 -1.90 -12.67
N PRO A 177 9.61 -1.37 -13.54
CA PRO A 177 10.28 -2.17 -14.58
C PRO A 177 11.06 -3.39 -14.05
N PHE A 178 11.71 -3.29 -12.89
CA PHE A 178 12.41 -4.43 -12.29
C PHE A 178 11.45 -5.56 -11.88
N LEU A 179 10.26 -5.20 -11.39
CA LEU A 179 9.24 -6.17 -10.99
C LEU A 179 8.61 -6.84 -12.21
N GLU A 180 8.30 -6.05 -13.25
CA GLU A 180 7.77 -6.62 -14.50
C GLU A 180 8.76 -7.59 -15.15
N ARG A 181 10.04 -7.19 -15.25
CA ARG A 181 11.10 -8.08 -15.75
C ARG A 181 11.18 -9.37 -14.96
N HIS A 182 11.09 -9.28 -13.63
CA HIS A 182 11.06 -10.46 -12.77
C HIS A 182 9.88 -11.39 -13.11
N PHE A 183 8.66 -10.86 -13.17
CA PHE A 183 7.48 -11.66 -13.48
C PHE A 183 7.49 -12.24 -14.90
N ASN A 184 8.04 -11.52 -15.87
CA ASN A 184 8.27 -12.04 -17.22
C ASN A 184 9.24 -13.24 -17.20
N LYS A 185 10.37 -13.13 -16.48
CA LYS A 185 11.32 -14.24 -16.29
C LYS A 185 10.67 -15.45 -15.60
N LEU A 186 9.80 -15.23 -14.61
CA LEU A 186 9.05 -16.32 -13.99
C LEU A 186 8.15 -17.04 -15.00
N ARG A 187 7.42 -16.29 -15.84
CA ARG A 187 6.57 -16.85 -16.90
C ARG A 187 7.37 -17.63 -17.94
N GLU A 188 8.60 -17.23 -18.20
CA GLU A 188 9.55 -17.92 -19.10
C GLU A 188 10.25 -19.13 -18.45
N GLY A 189 10.02 -19.41 -17.16
CA GLY A 189 10.69 -20.48 -16.43
C GLY A 189 12.13 -20.17 -16.01
N LYS A 190 12.53 -18.89 -16.05
CA LYS A 190 13.89 -18.39 -15.79
C LYS A 190 14.06 -17.81 -14.38
N ARG A 191 13.52 -18.48 -13.36
CA ARG A 191 13.66 -18.04 -11.95
C ARG A 191 15.14 -17.90 -11.54
N ASN A 192 15.98 -18.80 -12.03
CA ASN A 192 17.43 -18.78 -11.81
C ASN A 192 18.16 -17.60 -12.49
N GLU A 193 17.46 -16.70 -13.19
CA GLU A 193 18.01 -15.49 -13.84
C GLU A 193 17.47 -14.19 -13.19
N THR A 194 16.75 -14.29 -12.08
CA THR A 194 16.13 -13.14 -11.39
C THR A 194 16.05 -13.37 -9.87
N TYR A 195 15.23 -12.63 -9.13
CA TYR A 195 15.05 -12.78 -7.67
C TYR A 195 14.68 -14.21 -7.26
N ASP A 196 15.23 -14.67 -6.13
CA ASP A 196 14.94 -15.98 -5.55
C ASP A 196 13.58 -15.97 -4.82
N PHE A 197 13.23 -14.85 -4.18
CA PHE A 197 12.02 -14.66 -3.38
C PHE A 197 11.26 -13.38 -3.74
N GLU A 198 9.95 -13.39 -3.49
CA GLU A 198 9.05 -12.26 -3.70
C GLU A 198 8.32 -11.91 -2.39
N VAL A 199 8.43 -10.65 -1.98
CA VAL A 199 7.61 -10.04 -0.94
C VAL A 199 6.75 -8.97 -1.60
N THR A 200 5.66 -9.40 -2.25
CA THR A 200 4.86 -8.52 -3.12
C THR A 200 3.36 -8.73 -3.01
N TYR A 201 2.55 -7.88 -3.63
CA TYR A 201 1.08 -7.98 -3.62
C TYR A 201 0.54 -9.27 -4.24
N ARG A 202 1.30 -9.98 -5.10
CA ARG A 202 0.84 -11.21 -5.75
C ARG A 202 0.60 -12.34 -4.75
N LEU A 203 -0.55 -12.99 -4.85
CA LEU A 203 -0.96 -14.01 -3.89
C LEU A 203 -0.09 -15.26 -3.93
N ASN A 204 0.59 -15.51 -5.05
CA ASN A 204 1.53 -16.63 -5.21
C ASN A 204 3.00 -16.27 -4.91
N SER A 205 3.29 -15.07 -4.42
CA SER A 205 4.63 -14.67 -3.99
C SER A 205 5.16 -15.56 -2.86
N THR A 206 6.48 -15.58 -2.65
CA THR A 206 7.07 -16.28 -1.51
C THR A 206 6.46 -15.82 -0.18
N VAL A 207 6.32 -14.50 0.01
CA VAL A 207 5.62 -13.88 1.14
C VAL A 207 4.68 -12.82 0.62
N PRO A 208 3.39 -13.12 0.38
CA PRO A 208 2.49 -12.10 -0.15
C PRO A 208 2.25 -10.97 0.87
N ALA A 209 2.33 -9.76 0.34
CA ALA A 209 2.22 -8.46 0.98
C ALA A 209 1.02 -7.71 0.38
N THR A 210 -0.18 -8.24 0.62
CA THR A 210 -1.43 -7.63 0.14
C THR A 210 -1.78 -6.36 0.92
N TYR A 211 -2.61 -5.51 0.33
CA TYR A 211 -3.13 -4.30 0.98
C TYR A 211 -4.25 -4.57 2.00
N SER A 212 -4.67 -5.83 2.22
CA SER A 212 -5.50 -6.16 3.37
C SER A 212 -4.65 -6.08 4.63
N TYR A 213 -4.56 -4.89 5.23
CA TYR A 213 -3.74 -4.72 6.42
C TYR A 213 -4.37 -5.42 7.64
N SER A 214 -3.53 -5.87 8.58
CA SER A 214 -3.98 -6.59 9.78
C SER A 214 -4.88 -5.77 10.70
N TYR A 215 -4.90 -4.44 10.56
CA TYR A 215 -5.78 -3.56 11.32
C TYR A 215 -7.18 -3.38 10.69
N PHE A 216 -7.42 -3.88 9.47
CA PHE A 216 -8.76 -3.85 8.90
C PHE A 216 -9.70 -4.80 9.66
N ASN A 217 -10.88 -4.30 10.01
CA ASN A 217 -11.90 -5.10 10.67
C ASN A 217 -13.12 -5.29 9.77
N TYR A 218 -13.08 -6.33 8.96
CA TYR A 218 -14.16 -6.68 8.05
C TYR A 218 -15.45 -7.14 8.76
N SER A 219 -15.40 -7.40 10.08
CA SER A 219 -16.55 -7.79 10.89
C SER A 219 -17.43 -6.60 11.32
N ASN A 220 -16.99 -5.36 11.03
CA ASN A 220 -17.81 -4.18 11.26
C ASN A 220 -19.09 -4.25 10.43
N SER A 221 -20.25 -4.08 11.06
CA SER A 221 -21.54 -4.03 10.36
C SER A 221 -21.56 -2.81 9.41
N PRO A 222 -22.03 -2.98 8.16
CA PRO A 222 -22.25 -1.85 7.28
C PRO A 222 -23.32 -0.91 7.86
N LEU A 223 -23.25 0.38 7.53
CA LEU A 223 -24.37 1.29 7.81
C LEU A 223 -25.63 0.80 7.08
N PRO A 224 -26.81 0.87 7.73
CA PRO A 224 -28.08 0.65 7.07
C PRO A 224 -28.23 1.52 5.81
N VAL A 225 -28.92 1.03 4.79
CA VAL A 225 -29.08 1.72 3.49
C VAL A 225 -29.68 3.11 3.64
N ASP A 226 -30.60 3.29 4.59
CA ASP A 226 -31.25 4.56 4.93
C ASP A 226 -30.32 5.57 5.64
N GLN A 227 -29.15 5.13 6.10
CA GLN A 227 -28.10 5.99 6.66
C GLN A 227 -26.96 6.29 5.68
N LYS A 228 -27.02 5.71 4.48
CA LYS A 228 -26.17 6.05 3.34
C LYS A 228 -26.82 7.19 2.55
N ARG A 229 -26.01 7.91 1.78
CA ARG A 229 -26.46 8.99 0.89
C ARG A 229 -27.50 8.47 -0.11
N ASP A 230 -28.57 9.21 -0.33
CA ASP A 230 -29.60 8.95 -1.34
C ASP A 230 -29.39 9.79 -2.61
N ASP A 231 -28.76 10.96 -2.46
CA ASP A 231 -28.41 11.90 -3.53
C ASP A 231 -27.19 11.46 -4.36
N LYS A 232 -26.28 10.68 -3.75
CA LYS A 232 -25.06 10.16 -4.38
C LYS A 232 -25.03 8.63 -4.41
N ILE A 233 -24.61 8.08 -5.54
CA ILE A 233 -24.47 6.63 -5.76
C ILE A 233 -23.07 6.16 -5.34
N ALA A 234 -22.01 6.84 -5.79
CA ALA A 234 -20.63 6.38 -5.61
C ALA A 234 -19.66 7.50 -5.24
N ALA A 235 -18.55 7.12 -4.61
CA ALA A 235 -17.42 7.99 -4.33
C ALA A 235 -16.10 7.45 -4.90
N ALA A 236 -15.26 8.34 -5.40
CA ALA A 236 -13.90 8.07 -5.88
C ALA A 236 -12.87 8.89 -5.07
N PHE A 237 -11.72 8.30 -4.81
CA PHE A 237 -10.62 8.90 -4.03
C PHE A 237 -9.30 8.66 -4.77
N ILE A 238 -9.11 9.37 -5.90
CA ILE A 238 -8.06 9.08 -6.87
C ILE A 238 -7.21 10.33 -7.11
N THR A 239 -5.91 10.23 -6.82
CA THR A 239 -4.94 11.34 -6.98
C THR A 239 -4.00 11.15 -8.17
N ASN A 240 -3.58 9.92 -8.47
CA ASN A 240 -2.78 9.62 -9.65
C ASN A 240 -3.67 9.64 -10.90
N CYS A 241 -3.43 10.56 -11.83
CA CYS A 241 -4.20 10.71 -13.08
C CYS A 241 -3.44 10.25 -14.32
N GLN A 242 -2.39 9.45 -14.15
CA GLN A 242 -1.57 8.87 -15.22
C GLN A 242 -1.62 7.33 -15.16
N PRO A 243 -2.79 6.71 -15.39
CA PRO A 243 -2.90 5.26 -15.38
C PRO A 243 -2.19 4.59 -16.57
N LYS A 244 -1.81 3.32 -16.36
CA LYS A 244 -1.38 2.33 -17.37
C LYS A 244 -2.57 1.57 -18.00
N ASN A 245 -3.79 2.06 -17.79
CA ASN A 245 -5.05 1.54 -18.33
C ASN A 245 -6.02 2.71 -18.59
N ALA A 246 -7.27 2.45 -19.00
CA ALA A 246 -8.24 3.50 -19.30
C ALA A 246 -8.99 4.09 -18.08
N ARG A 247 -8.40 4.04 -16.87
CA ARG A 247 -9.12 4.33 -15.62
C ARG A 247 -9.74 5.73 -15.58
N SER A 248 -9.01 6.76 -16.02
CA SER A 248 -9.50 8.14 -15.97
C SER A 248 -10.68 8.30 -16.92
N LEU A 249 -10.54 7.81 -18.16
CA LEU A 249 -11.61 7.85 -19.15
C LEU A 249 -12.86 7.08 -18.73
N VAL A 250 -12.70 5.92 -18.10
CA VAL A 250 -13.83 5.11 -17.59
C VAL A 250 -14.56 5.85 -16.47
N LEU A 251 -13.83 6.49 -15.54
CA LEU A 251 -14.42 7.31 -14.50
C LEU A 251 -15.18 8.50 -15.10
N ASP A 252 -14.57 9.24 -16.02
CA ASP A 252 -15.19 10.42 -16.64
C ASP A 252 -16.46 10.08 -17.41
N GLU A 253 -16.47 8.99 -18.18
CA GLU A 253 -17.66 8.52 -18.88
C GLU A 253 -18.76 8.11 -17.89
N LEU A 254 -18.40 7.42 -16.81
CA LEU A 254 -19.36 7.02 -15.77
C LEU A 254 -19.97 8.24 -15.05
N VAL A 255 -19.16 9.25 -14.72
CA VAL A 255 -19.65 10.52 -14.15
C VAL A 255 -20.55 11.25 -15.15
N SER A 256 -20.21 11.26 -16.43
CA SER A 256 -21.03 11.90 -17.47
C SER A 256 -22.39 11.22 -17.63
N LEU A 257 -22.47 9.90 -17.46
CA LEU A 257 -23.71 9.11 -17.53
C LEU A 257 -24.57 9.24 -16.27
N LEU A 258 -23.95 9.56 -15.12
CA LEU A 258 -24.61 9.72 -13.81
C LEU A 258 -24.39 11.14 -13.26
N PRO A 259 -24.88 12.18 -13.96
CA PRO A 259 -24.57 13.57 -13.64
C PRO A 259 -24.99 13.94 -12.22
N GLY A 260 -24.02 14.43 -11.44
CA GLY A 260 -24.23 14.85 -10.05
C GLY A 260 -24.34 13.71 -9.03
N LYS A 261 -24.31 12.44 -9.45
CA LYS A 261 -24.48 11.27 -8.56
C LYS A 261 -23.17 10.59 -8.14
N ILE A 262 -22.03 11.00 -8.68
CA ILE A 262 -20.71 10.48 -8.33
C ILE A 262 -19.82 11.63 -7.87
N ASP A 263 -19.26 11.48 -6.67
CA ASP A 263 -18.28 12.40 -6.12
C ASP A 263 -16.87 11.85 -6.32
N SER A 264 -15.95 12.69 -6.78
CA SER A 264 -14.52 12.41 -6.86
C SER A 264 -13.76 13.44 -6.03
N PHE A 265 -13.13 12.95 -4.96
CA PHE A 265 -12.47 13.74 -3.92
C PHE A 265 -10.95 13.90 -4.09
N GLY A 266 -10.35 13.13 -5.00
CA GLY A 266 -8.92 13.27 -5.31
C GLY A 266 -8.68 14.20 -6.48
N SER A 267 -7.41 14.38 -6.85
CA SER A 267 -6.99 15.27 -7.94
C SER A 267 -7.59 14.91 -9.30
N CYS A 268 -7.97 13.65 -9.52
CA CYS A 268 -8.58 13.21 -10.77
C CYS A 268 -10.09 13.45 -10.77
N HIS A 269 -10.58 14.11 -11.82
CA HIS A 269 -11.95 14.63 -11.97
C HIS A 269 -12.32 15.74 -10.95
N ASN A 270 -12.01 15.54 -9.67
CA ASN A 270 -12.05 16.53 -8.58
C ASN A 270 -13.32 17.41 -8.57
N ASN A 271 -14.49 16.79 -8.46
CA ASN A 271 -15.78 17.48 -8.49
C ASN A 271 -16.43 17.62 -7.11
N ALA A 272 -15.78 17.14 -6.05
CA ALA A 272 -16.27 17.17 -4.68
C ALA A 272 -15.12 17.43 -3.70
N ASP A 273 -15.44 18.11 -2.60
CA ASP A 273 -14.49 18.45 -1.54
C ASP A 273 -14.83 17.70 -0.25
N ILE A 274 -13.82 17.13 0.40
CA ILE A 274 -13.99 16.28 1.59
C ILE A 274 -14.53 17.09 2.76
N ASP A 275 -13.92 18.22 3.07
CA ASP A 275 -14.26 19.05 4.23
C ASP A 275 -15.70 19.56 4.13
N SER A 276 -16.04 20.14 2.97
CA SER A 276 -17.38 20.63 2.66
C SER A 276 -18.43 19.50 2.76
N THR A 277 -18.11 18.31 2.27
CA THR A 277 -19.03 17.16 2.29
C THR A 277 -19.24 16.64 3.71
N LEU A 278 -18.20 16.56 4.53
CA LEU A 278 -18.30 16.16 5.93
C LEU A 278 -19.20 17.11 6.73
N HIS A 279 -19.10 18.42 6.46
CA HIS A 279 -19.96 19.44 7.05
C HIS A 279 -21.41 19.34 6.55
N GLU A 280 -21.63 19.16 5.24
CA GLU A 280 -22.96 18.99 4.64
C GLU A 280 -23.71 17.80 5.27
N LEU A 281 -23.00 16.67 5.45
CA LEU A 281 -23.56 15.46 6.04
C LEU A 281 -23.69 15.54 7.57
N GLY A 282 -23.12 16.57 8.21
CA GLY A 282 -23.13 16.72 9.67
C GLY A 282 -22.32 15.66 10.41
N ILE A 283 -21.29 15.10 9.75
CA ILE A 283 -20.44 14.00 10.28
C ILE A 283 -18.99 14.43 10.46
N TYR A 284 -18.72 15.73 10.44
CA TYR A 284 -17.38 16.28 10.64
C TYR A 284 -16.75 15.77 11.94
N ASP A 285 -17.49 15.84 13.04
CA ASP A 285 -17.02 15.38 14.36
C ASP A 285 -16.87 13.84 14.44
N ASP A 286 -17.56 13.07 13.59
CA ASP A 286 -17.46 11.59 13.55
C ASP A 286 -16.08 11.12 13.08
N VAL A 287 -15.32 11.97 12.37
CA VAL A 287 -13.96 11.67 11.89
C VAL A 287 -12.97 11.51 13.06
N GLY A 288 -13.23 12.20 14.17
CA GLY A 288 -12.33 12.26 15.32
C GLY A 288 -11.05 13.01 15.00
N THR A 289 -9.95 12.28 14.72
CA THR A 289 -8.71 12.94 14.29
C THR A 289 -8.72 13.12 12.79
N HIS A 290 -8.75 14.36 12.32
CA HIS A 290 -8.76 14.70 10.89
C HIS A 290 -7.42 14.38 10.21
N THR A 291 -7.34 13.17 9.67
CA THR A 291 -6.29 12.72 8.77
C THR A 291 -6.92 12.34 7.44
N LYS A 292 -6.18 12.44 6.33
CA LYS A 292 -6.66 12.02 5.00
C LYS A 292 -7.29 10.62 5.04
N TRP A 293 -6.68 9.70 5.80
CA TRP A 293 -7.21 8.36 6.01
C TRP A 293 -8.57 8.35 6.72
N ASN A 294 -8.67 8.98 7.90
CA ASN A 294 -9.90 8.96 8.70
C ASN A 294 -11.07 9.64 7.97
N GLU A 295 -10.81 10.73 7.26
CA GLU A 295 -11.81 11.43 6.46
C GLU A 295 -12.32 10.55 5.32
N LYS A 296 -11.40 9.93 4.57
CA LYS A 296 -11.71 8.98 3.49
C LYS A 296 -12.57 7.82 3.99
N ILE A 297 -12.15 7.09 5.02
CA ILE A 297 -12.90 5.92 5.50
C ILE A 297 -14.26 6.30 6.11
N THR A 298 -14.37 7.50 6.70
CA THR A 298 -15.64 8.02 7.22
C THR A 298 -16.60 8.27 6.06
N LEU A 299 -16.16 8.96 5.02
CA LEU A 299 -16.96 9.20 3.82
C LEU A 299 -17.34 7.91 3.11
N ILE A 300 -16.41 6.98 2.87
CA ILE A 300 -16.68 5.70 2.18
C ILE A 300 -17.92 4.99 2.77
N SER A 301 -18.06 4.98 4.10
CA SER A 301 -19.19 4.29 4.76
C SER A 301 -20.57 4.86 4.38
N ARG A 302 -20.62 6.13 3.96
CA ARG A 302 -21.84 6.85 3.56
C ARG A 302 -22.25 6.62 2.10
N TYR A 303 -21.39 6.03 1.27
CA TYR A 303 -21.73 5.74 -0.13
C TYR A 303 -22.18 4.28 -0.27
N ARG A 304 -23.05 4.02 -1.27
CA ARG A 304 -23.43 2.65 -1.61
C ARG A 304 -22.28 1.92 -2.29
N PHE A 305 -21.60 2.63 -3.20
CA PHE A 305 -20.48 2.13 -3.98
C PHE A 305 -19.22 2.97 -3.81
N THR A 306 -18.07 2.33 -3.95
CA THR A 306 -16.77 3.01 -3.97
C THR A 306 -16.04 2.63 -5.26
N VAL A 307 -15.58 3.64 -6.00
CA VAL A 307 -14.74 3.46 -7.17
C VAL A 307 -13.36 2.97 -6.69
N ALA A 308 -13.11 1.68 -6.88
CA ALA A 308 -11.88 0.99 -6.50
C ALA A 308 -11.10 0.58 -7.77
N PHE A 309 -10.94 1.54 -8.68
CA PHE A 309 -10.22 1.32 -9.93
C PHE A 309 -8.71 1.41 -9.70
N GLU A 310 -7.97 0.40 -10.13
CA GLU A 310 -6.52 0.42 -10.06
C GLU A 310 -5.90 1.17 -11.25
N ASN A 311 -4.70 1.69 -11.04
CA ASN A 311 -3.95 2.45 -12.04
C ASN A 311 -3.32 1.58 -13.13
N SER A 312 -3.38 0.26 -13.01
CA SER A 312 -2.92 -0.69 -14.01
C SER A 312 -3.73 -1.97 -13.92
N ASN A 313 -3.79 -2.74 -15.01
CA ASN A 313 -4.38 -4.06 -15.00
C ASN A 313 -3.27 -5.08 -14.69
N ASP A 314 -3.13 -5.51 -13.45
CA ASP A 314 -2.14 -6.51 -13.06
C ASP A 314 -2.75 -7.62 -12.20
N LEU A 315 -2.27 -8.85 -12.40
CA LEU A 315 -2.74 -10.02 -11.67
C LEU A 315 -2.52 -9.83 -10.17
N ASP A 316 -3.57 -10.06 -9.38
CA ASP A 316 -3.58 -9.93 -7.92
C ASP A 316 -3.33 -8.50 -7.40
N TYR A 317 -3.30 -7.48 -8.27
CA TYR A 317 -3.13 -6.10 -7.84
C TYR A 317 -4.46 -5.52 -7.37
N ALA A 318 -4.78 -5.76 -6.10
CA ALA A 318 -5.88 -5.13 -5.39
C ALA A 318 -5.31 -4.36 -4.18
N THR A 319 -5.55 -3.05 -4.15
CA THR A 319 -4.95 -2.13 -3.17
C THR A 319 -5.92 -1.78 -2.03
N GLU A 320 -5.55 -0.81 -1.20
CA GLU A 320 -6.39 -0.30 -0.12
C GLU A 320 -7.76 0.17 -0.61
N LYS A 321 -7.88 0.59 -1.88
CA LYS A 321 -9.15 1.03 -2.49
C LYS A 321 -10.23 -0.04 -2.37
N TYR A 322 -9.88 -1.29 -2.71
CA TYR A 322 -10.78 -2.44 -2.62
C TYR A 322 -11.08 -2.79 -1.16
N PHE A 323 -10.04 -2.91 -0.34
CA PHE A 323 -10.19 -3.38 1.03
C PHE A 323 -10.89 -2.38 1.95
N GLN A 324 -10.67 -1.07 1.78
CA GLN A 324 -11.38 -0.01 2.52
C GLN A 324 -12.87 -0.01 2.18
N ALA A 325 -13.24 -0.21 0.91
CA ALA A 325 -14.65 -0.29 0.51
C ALA A 325 -15.36 -1.43 1.26
N LEU A 326 -14.79 -2.65 1.20
CA LEU A 326 -15.34 -3.81 1.91
C LEU A 326 -15.41 -3.62 3.43
N GLU A 327 -14.34 -3.07 4.03
CA GLU A 327 -14.26 -2.86 5.47
C GLU A 327 -15.36 -1.90 5.93
N ARG A 328 -15.57 -0.81 5.20
CA ARG A 328 -16.58 0.24 5.49
C ARG A 328 -17.98 -0.07 4.99
N GLY A 329 -18.21 -1.24 4.40
CA GLY A 329 -19.54 -1.66 3.95
C GLY A 329 -20.04 -0.86 2.75
N SER A 330 -19.14 -0.50 1.84
CA SER A 330 -19.43 0.06 0.52
C SER A 330 -19.05 -0.99 -0.53
N VAL A 331 -19.89 -1.20 -1.54
CA VAL A 331 -19.60 -2.19 -2.58
C VAL A 331 -18.53 -1.64 -3.53
N PRO A 332 -17.36 -2.28 -3.66
CA PRO A 332 -16.31 -1.80 -4.55
C PRO A 332 -16.69 -2.02 -6.02
N LEU A 333 -16.43 -1.00 -6.84
CA LEU A 333 -16.39 -1.08 -8.30
C LEU A 333 -14.93 -1.35 -8.68
N VAL A 334 -14.63 -2.54 -9.18
CA VAL A 334 -13.25 -2.98 -9.41
C VAL A 334 -12.91 -2.89 -10.89
N TYR A 335 -11.76 -2.32 -11.20
CA TYR A 335 -11.22 -2.27 -12.55
C TYR A 335 -9.80 -2.81 -12.57
N GLY A 336 -9.61 -3.89 -13.33
CA GLY A 336 -8.37 -4.64 -13.44
C GLY A 336 -8.51 -5.79 -14.43
N PRO A 337 -7.61 -6.78 -14.39
CA PRO A 337 -7.72 -7.96 -15.23
C PRO A 337 -8.93 -8.83 -14.85
N PRO A 338 -9.55 -9.53 -15.82
CA PRO A 338 -10.64 -10.47 -15.54
C PRO A 338 -10.23 -11.48 -14.47
N GLU A 339 -11.16 -11.82 -13.58
CA GLU A 339 -10.99 -12.81 -12.50
C GLU A 339 -9.94 -12.45 -11.42
N ALA A 340 -9.10 -11.44 -11.63
CA ALA A 340 -8.11 -11.00 -10.65
C ALA A 340 -8.79 -10.50 -9.37
N ALA A 341 -9.88 -9.75 -9.53
CA ALA A 341 -10.69 -9.24 -8.41
C ALA A 341 -11.41 -10.37 -7.65
N ALA A 342 -11.95 -11.37 -8.37
CA ALA A 342 -12.68 -12.50 -7.78
C ALA A 342 -11.84 -13.31 -6.77
N ARG A 343 -10.50 -13.28 -6.92
CA ARG A 343 -9.55 -13.91 -5.99
C ARG A 343 -9.44 -13.21 -4.63
N PHE A 344 -10.16 -12.11 -4.44
CA PHE A 344 -10.29 -11.39 -3.18
C PHE A 344 -11.73 -11.34 -2.67
N PHE A 345 -12.70 -11.84 -3.43
CA PHE A 345 -14.12 -11.64 -3.12
C PHE A 345 -14.56 -12.53 -1.95
N PRO A 346 -15.26 -11.96 -0.94
CA PRO A 346 -15.87 -12.77 0.12
C PRO A 346 -17.11 -13.53 -0.36
N SER A 347 -17.83 -13.02 -1.36
CA SER A 347 -18.90 -13.70 -2.09
C SER A 347 -18.89 -13.25 -3.56
N PRO A 348 -19.47 -14.03 -4.50
CA PRO A 348 -19.48 -13.66 -5.92
C PRO A 348 -20.14 -12.31 -6.24
N THR A 349 -21.00 -11.81 -5.34
CA THR A 349 -21.75 -10.56 -5.50
C THR A 349 -21.19 -9.41 -4.66
N ALA A 350 -20.12 -9.62 -3.90
CA ALA A 350 -19.59 -8.62 -2.96
C ALA A 350 -18.96 -7.38 -3.62
N ALA A 351 -18.79 -7.39 -4.93
CA ALA A 351 -18.17 -6.35 -5.73
C ALA A 351 -18.76 -6.36 -7.15
N ILE A 352 -18.56 -5.26 -7.90
CA ILE A 352 -18.89 -5.20 -9.32
C ILE A 352 -17.58 -5.14 -10.10
N ASP A 353 -17.32 -6.16 -10.92
CA ASP A 353 -16.15 -6.23 -11.78
C ASP A 353 -16.42 -5.55 -13.12
N LEU A 354 -15.64 -4.54 -13.47
CA LEU A 354 -15.77 -3.84 -14.74
C LEU A 354 -15.37 -4.70 -15.95
N ALA A 355 -14.64 -5.80 -15.74
CA ALA A 355 -14.37 -6.78 -16.80
C ALA A 355 -15.65 -7.39 -17.39
N ASP A 356 -16.77 -7.42 -16.66
CA ASP A 356 -18.06 -7.88 -17.18
C ASP A 356 -18.74 -6.86 -18.10
N TYR A 357 -18.29 -5.61 -18.08
CA TYR A 357 -18.90 -4.49 -18.82
C TYR A 357 -18.03 -4.02 -19.98
N LEU A 358 -16.71 -4.13 -19.85
CA LEU A 358 -15.73 -3.60 -20.80
C LEU A 358 -15.23 -4.68 -21.77
N PRO A 359 -14.90 -4.30 -23.02
CA PRO A 359 -14.22 -5.19 -23.94
C PRO A 359 -12.85 -5.63 -23.40
N SER A 360 -12.44 -6.86 -23.71
CA SER A 360 -11.22 -7.48 -23.17
C SER A 360 -9.92 -6.68 -23.38
N ASN A 361 -9.82 -5.82 -24.40
CA ASN A 361 -8.65 -4.99 -24.60
C ASN A 361 -8.48 -3.90 -23.54
N TYR A 362 -9.56 -3.49 -22.85
CA TYR A 362 -9.52 -2.54 -21.72
C TYR A 362 -9.16 -3.21 -20.39
N THR A 363 -9.35 -4.52 -20.28
CA THR A 363 -9.03 -5.31 -19.07
C THR A 363 -7.85 -6.24 -19.28
N SER A 364 -7.22 -6.22 -20.44
CA SER A 364 -5.98 -6.96 -20.69
C SER A 364 -4.87 -6.47 -19.75
N GLN A 365 -3.99 -7.40 -19.36
CA GLN A 365 -2.82 -7.13 -18.53
C GLN A 365 -2.02 -5.94 -19.09
N SER A 366 -1.82 -4.92 -18.25
CA SER A 366 -0.96 -3.78 -18.54
C SER A 366 0.51 -4.19 -18.52
N THR A 367 1.34 -3.37 -19.15
CA THR A 367 2.80 -3.44 -19.16
C THR A 367 3.41 -2.07 -18.85
N ILE A 368 4.74 -1.99 -18.68
CA ILE A 368 5.47 -0.72 -18.55
C ILE A 368 5.24 0.24 -19.73
N ASP A 369 5.00 -0.31 -20.92
CA ASP A 369 4.73 0.45 -22.14
C ASP A 369 3.25 0.79 -22.34
N SER A 370 2.38 0.32 -21.44
CA SER A 370 0.96 0.64 -21.52
C SER A 370 0.72 2.11 -21.17
N GLU A 371 -0.21 2.72 -21.87
CA GLU A 371 -0.64 4.09 -21.67
C GLU A 371 -2.17 4.15 -21.73
N GLU A 372 -2.75 5.16 -21.08
CA GLU A 372 -4.17 5.43 -21.24
C GLU A 372 -4.50 5.71 -22.73
N PRO A 373 -5.51 5.04 -23.32
CA PRO A 373 -5.93 5.35 -24.67
C PRO A 373 -6.44 6.80 -24.76
N LYS A 374 -6.39 7.40 -25.96
CA LYS A 374 -6.86 8.79 -26.16
C LYS A 374 -8.38 8.94 -26.01
N GLU A 375 -9.14 7.88 -26.29
CA GLU A 375 -10.59 7.88 -26.18
C GLU A 375 -11.13 6.46 -25.95
N LEU A 376 -12.35 6.38 -25.42
CA LEU A 376 -13.09 5.13 -25.30
C LEU A 376 -13.76 4.76 -26.63
N SER A 377 -13.67 3.48 -26.99
CA SER A 377 -14.43 2.93 -28.11
C SER A 377 -15.95 2.99 -27.86
N PRO A 378 -16.78 3.02 -28.91
CA PRO A 378 -18.24 2.97 -28.75
C PRO A 378 -18.73 1.76 -27.95
N GLU A 379 -18.07 0.61 -28.09
CA GLU A 379 -18.41 -0.61 -27.34
C GLU A 379 -18.12 -0.46 -25.84
N ALA A 380 -16.97 0.13 -25.49
CA ALA A 380 -16.64 0.43 -24.09
C ALA A 380 -17.63 1.42 -23.48
N LYS A 381 -18.00 2.49 -24.20
CA LYS A 381 -19.02 3.46 -23.74
C LYS A 381 -20.38 2.80 -23.52
N ALA A 382 -20.80 1.92 -24.45
CA ALA A 382 -22.02 1.13 -24.27
C ALA A 382 -21.95 0.19 -23.05
N GLY A 383 -20.78 -0.36 -22.77
CA GLY A 383 -20.47 -1.12 -21.55
C GLY A 383 -20.65 -0.31 -20.28
N ILE A 384 -20.02 0.86 -20.22
CA ILE A 384 -20.11 1.78 -19.07
C ILE A 384 -21.54 2.29 -18.89
N LYS A 385 -22.30 2.48 -19.97
CA LYS A 385 -23.74 2.75 -19.86
C LYS A 385 -24.49 1.62 -19.16
N ARG A 386 -24.24 0.35 -19.51
CA ARG A 386 -24.86 -0.79 -18.79
C ARG A 386 -24.47 -0.81 -17.32
N LEU A 387 -23.23 -0.44 -17.00
CA LEU A 387 -22.78 -0.29 -15.61
C LEU A 387 -23.56 0.83 -14.91
N ALA A 388 -23.69 2.00 -15.53
CA ALA A 388 -24.47 3.12 -14.98
C ALA A 388 -25.92 2.72 -14.69
N ASP A 389 -26.60 2.09 -15.67
CA ASP A 389 -27.96 1.59 -15.53
C ASP A 389 -28.07 0.58 -14.36
N ARG A 390 -27.06 -0.28 -14.18
CA ARG A 390 -26.99 -1.24 -13.06
C ARG A 390 -26.83 -0.57 -11.71
N LEU A 391 -25.99 0.46 -11.61
CA LEU A 391 -25.78 1.21 -10.36
C LEU A 391 -27.04 2.00 -9.97
N GLU A 392 -27.77 2.56 -10.93
CA GLU A 392 -29.05 3.21 -10.67
C GLU A 392 -30.09 2.22 -10.15
N TYR A 393 -30.22 1.05 -10.79
CA TYR A 393 -31.13 0.00 -10.34
C TYR A 393 -30.79 -0.45 -8.91
N LEU A 394 -29.53 -0.76 -8.61
CA LEU A 394 -29.11 -1.17 -7.25
C LEU A 394 -29.28 -0.06 -6.20
N SER A 395 -29.38 1.20 -6.63
CA SER A 395 -29.64 2.34 -5.75
C SER A 395 -31.13 2.69 -5.64
N SER A 396 -32.01 2.03 -6.40
CA SER A 396 -33.46 2.24 -6.36
C SER A 396 -34.12 1.34 -5.32
N GLU A 397 -35.40 1.61 -5.02
CA GLU A 397 -36.18 0.73 -4.14
C GLU A 397 -36.34 -0.68 -4.72
N GLU A 398 -36.44 -0.81 -6.06
CA GLU A 398 -36.55 -2.10 -6.74
C GLU A 398 -35.28 -2.96 -6.62
N GLY A 399 -34.08 -2.35 -6.67
CA GLY A 399 -32.81 -3.07 -6.55
C GLY A 399 -32.26 -3.16 -5.12
N ARG A 400 -32.98 -2.62 -4.13
CA ARG A 400 -32.50 -2.53 -2.74
C ARG A 400 -32.16 -3.89 -2.13
N GLU A 401 -33.04 -4.89 -2.28
CA GLU A 401 -32.81 -6.23 -1.74
C GLU A 401 -31.52 -6.83 -2.32
N GLU A 402 -31.32 -6.66 -3.64
CA GLU A 402 -30.13 -7.15 -4.32
C GLU A 402 -28.85 -6.43 -3.85
N TYR A 403 -28.91 -5.11 -3.62
CA TYR A 403 -27.80 -4.37 -3.03
C TYR A 403 -27.47 -4.83 -1.60
N GLU A 404 -28.48 -5.03 -0.75
CA GLU A 404 -28.30 -5.51 0.62
C GLU A 404 -27.70 -6.94 0.62
N ASP A 405 -28.07 -7.77 -0.36
CA ASP A 405 -27.49 -9.11 -0.56
C ASP A 405 -26.01 -9.08 -0.96
N MET A 406 -25.55 -8.06 -1.70
CA MET A 406 -24.12 -7.85 -1.98
C MET A 406 -23.29 -7.65 -0.70
N LEU A 407 -23.89 -7.13 0.37
CA LEU A 407 -23.26 -6.92 1.67
C LEU A 407 -23.60 -8.02 2.70
N ALA A 408 -24.42 -9.02 2.33
CA ALA A 408 -24.89 -10.04 3.27
C ALA A 408 -23.77 -10.89 3.87
N TRP A 409 -22.62 -11.01 3.20
CA TRP A 409 -21.43 -11.69 3.73
C TRP A 409 -20.88 -11.05 5.02
N LYS A 410 -21.23 -9.78 5.31
CA LYS A 410 -20.84 -9.09 6.55
C LYS A 410 -21.75 -9.40 7.74
N LYS A 411 -22.83 -10.18 7.56
CA LYS A 411 -23.76 -10.54 8.65
C LYS A 411 -23.13 -11.50 9.67
N ASP A 412 -22.09 -12.22 9.26
CA ASP A 412 -21.30 -13.11 10.11
C ASP A 412 -19.83 -13.14 9.68
N THR A 413 -19.04 -13.97 10.37
CA THR A 413 -17.61 -14.15 10.12
C THR A 413 -17.24 -15.57 9.68
N ALA A 414 -18.21 -16.40 9.27
CA ALA A 414 -17.95 -17.79 8.88
C ALA A 414 -16.99 -17.88 7.68
N TRP A 415 -17.01 -16.89 6.79
CA TRP A 415 -16.09 -16.76 5.66
C TRP A 415 -14.61 -16.61 6.09
N LEU A 416 -14.33 -16.11 7.31
CA LEU A 416 -12.96 -16.02 7.83
C LEU A 416 -12.37 -17.39 8.16
N GLU A 417 -13.20 -18.39 8.45
CA GLU A 417 -12.75 -19.74 8.79
C GLU A 417 -12.86 -20.71 7.61
N ASP A 418 -13.61 -20.37 6.55
CA ASP A 418 -13.63 -21.19 5.33
C ASP A 418 -12.26 -21.11 4.62
N GLU A 419 -11.59 -22.26 4.55
CA GLU A 419 -10.30 -22.40 3.89
C GLU A 419 -10.36 -22.12 2.39
N ARG A 420 -11.55 -22.18 1.77
CA ARG A 420 -11.77 -21.91 0.34
C ARG A 420 -12.15 -20.46 0.07
N ASN A 421 -12.56 -19.70 1.09
CA ASN A 421 -12.96 -18.31 0.89
C ASN A 421 -11.74 -17.45 0.53
N PRO A 422 -11.74 -16.77 -0.63
CA PRO A 422 -10.58 -16.00 -1.08
C PRO A 422 -10.23 -14.84 -0.13
N LEU A 423 -11.21 -14.03 0.29
CA LEU A 423 -10.97 -12.96 1.27
C LEU A 423 -10.47 -13.52 2.60
N GLY A 424 -11.10 -14.59 3.10
CA GLY A 424 -10.71 -15.24 4.36
C GLY A 424 -9.24 -15.66 4.37
N LYS A 425 -8.74 -16.26 3.27
CA LYS A 425 -7.31 -16.58 3.11
C LYS A 425 -6.42 -15.34 3.21
N VAL A 426 -6.76 -14.28 2.48
CA VAL A 426 -6.00 -13.01 2.48
C VAL A 426 -5.97 -12.38 3.88
N VAL A 427 -7.10 -12.34 4.57
CA VAL A 427 -7.20 -11.77 5.92
C VAL A 427 -6.40 -12.59 6.94
N ARG A 428 -6.47 -13.94 6.90
CA ARG A 428 -5.66 -14.81 7.76
C ARG A 428 -4.18 -14.62 7.50
N GLN A 429 -3.79 -14.44 6.23
CA GLN A 429 -2.42 -14.17 5.85
C GLN A 429 -1.91 -12.83 6.38
N ALA A 430 -2.72 -11.77 6.27
CA ALA A 430 -2.41 -10.45 6.82
C ALA A 430 -2.26 -10.48 8.35
N ASN A 431 -3.07 -11.31 9.01
CA ASN A 431 -3.03 -11.55 10.45
C ASN A 431 -2.10 -12.69 10.87
N SER A 432 -1.14 -13.05 10.01
CA SER A 432 -0.10 -14.02 10.35
C SER A 432 0.57 -13.64 11.68
N PRO A 433 0.78 -14.61 12.60
CA PRO A 433 1.51 -14.34 13.85
C PRO A 433 2.98 -13.97 13.59
N TYR A 434 3.49 -14.30 12.40
CA TYR A 434 4.86 -14.04 11.98
C TYR A 434 4.94 -12.82 11.06
N PRO A 435 5.81 -11.84 11.36
CA PRO A 435 6.11 -10.71 10.47
C PRO A 435 6.58 -11.15 9.08
N GLN A 436 6.52 -10.26 8.08
CA GLN A 436 6.97 -10.56 6.71
C GLN A 436 8.42 -11.05 6.67
N ASP A 437 9.34 -10.35 7.32
CA ASP A 437 10.76 -10.70 7.33
C ASP A 437 11.04 -12.04 8.03
N CYS A 438 10.25 -12.36 9.05
CA CYS A 438 10.27 -13.67 9.69
C CYS A 438 9.86 -14.78 8.70
N ARG A 439 8.77 -14.56 7.95
CA ARG A 439 8.33 -15.49 6.90
C ARG A 439 9.36 -15.60 5.77
N LEU A 440 10.00 -14.50 5.38
CA LEU A 440 11.08 -14.52 4.38
C LEU A 440 12.28 -15.35 4.87
N ALA A 441 12.71 -15.15 6.11
CA ALA A 441 13.78 -15.93 6.73
C ALA A 441 13.44 -17.42 6.82
N GLY A 442 12.21 -17.76 7.21
CA GLY A 442 11.75 -19.14 7.19
C GLY A 442 11.71 -19.74 5.78
N ALA A 443 11.26 -18.97 4.77
CA ALA A 443 11.26 -19.41 3.38
C ALA A 443 12.68 -19.65 2.85
N TYR A 444 13.63 -18.78 3.21
CA TYR A 444 15.06 -18.96 2.92
C TYR A 444 15.62 -20.27 3.48
N LEU A 445 15.26 -20.62 4.71
CA LEU A 445 15.66 -21.88 5.35
C LEU A 445 14.87 -23.11 4.87
N GLY A 446 13.85 -22.93 4.02
CA GLY A 446 13.00 -24.02 3.54
C GLY A 446 12.00 -24.53 4.59
N GLU A 447 11.67 -23.70 5.58
CA GLU A 447 10.78 -24.05 6.67
C GLU A 447 9.32 -24.20 6.21
N ALA A 448 8.68 -25.29 6.64
CA ALA A 448 7.30 -25.58 6.23
C ALA A 448 6.29 -24.54 6.71
N TRP A 449 6.50 -23.94 7.91
CA TRP A 449 5.61 -22.94 8.49
C TRP A 449 5.64 -21.59 7.76
N ALA A 450 6.70 -21.33 6.99
CA ALA A 450 6.88 -20.10 6.23
C ALA A 450 6.39 -20.22 4.79
N ARG A 451 6.06 -21.44 4.33
CA ARG A 451 5.59 -21.68 2.97
C ARG A 451 4.23 -21.00 2.77
N ASN A 452 4.16 -20.14 1.75
CA ASN A 452 2.87 -19.65 1.27
C ASN A 452 2.01 -20.82 0.77
N SER A 453 0.84 -21.01 1.37
CA SER A 453 -0.12 -22.06 1.03
C SER A 453 -1.12 -21.62 -0.03
N TRP A 454 -1.00 -20.40 -0.57
CA TRP A 454 -1.88 -19.93 -1.62
C TRP A 454 -1.78 -20.82 -2.86
N VAL A 455 -2.88 -21.48 -3.16
CA VAL A 455 -3.13 -22.14 -4.44
C VAL A 455 -4.23 -21.32 -5.13
N PRO A 456 -4.02 -20.89 -6.39
CA PRO A 456 -5.09 -20.31 -7.20
C PRO A 456 -6.38 -21.13 -7.06
N PRO A 457 -7.54 -20.50 -6.79
CA PRO A 457 -8.81 -21.21 -6.73
C PRO A 457 -9.19 -21.87 -8.06
#